data_AF-A0A2E1FPX4-F1
#
_entry.id   AF-A0A2E1FPX4-F1
#
_cell.length_a   1.000
_cell.length_b   1.000
_cell.length_c   1.000
_cell.angle_alpha   90.00
_cell.angle_beta   90.00
_cell.angle_gamma   90.00
#
_symmetry.space_group_name_H-M   'P 1'
#
loop_
_entity.id
_entity.type
_entity.pdbx_description
1 polymer ?
#
loop_
_entity_poly.entity_id
_entity_poly.type
_entity_poly.pdbx_seq_one_letter_code
_entity_poly.pdbx_strand_id
1 'polypeptide(L)'
;MMPIYIEHMTFINRLLYLFIGFMMLGNLAGQTTYQVGSTTLTESTLISGINLPWEVLWGPDDHVWVTSRQGTVTRINPETGASSVVLSKAVMNGGSGEPGMLGMAMDPDWANTPKVYVVYCSGSSWNGTEYLSSFDWNGTALVNEQQLLSLQAGGIHNGSRLLVLPDNTLLMTTGDTGDGGASSQNMNSLNGKVLRINLDGSVPSDNPIPGSYVYSYGHRNPQGICAGPGGIVYSSEHGQSTNDELNMIQSNRNFGWPNVEGFCNTSSENAYCNANNVVEPIYTWTPCVAVNGMEYYDHPAIPEWQNSILLSVLGGLGGQYERLSVMHLNSSGTAVLSEDQYFASFNQRVRDVCVNPVTGALYMALNGGSYPGSGPNEIKEFRNLNYVPPTAVDGCTYPGASNYDAAANLDDGTCLFAGCLDSTAINYIAWANVESDNCIYASLCPEDVDSDGAVTVTDLLLILGAFGQFCS
;
A
#
# COMPACT_ATOMS: atom_id res chain seq x y z
N MET A 1 -44.58 -69.13 -64.50
CA MET A 1 -43.17 -68.70 -64.44
C MET A 1 -43.11 -67.48 -63.53
N MET A 2 -42.42 -67.65 -62.39
CA MET A 2 -41.84 -66.70 -61.39
C MET A 2 -41.89 -65.16 -61.62
N PRO A 3 -41.66 -64.31 -60.58
CA PRO A 3 -42.29 -64.16 -59.25
C PRO A 3 -42.45 -62.64 -58.89
N ILE A 4 -42.50 -62.25 -57.58
CA ILE A 4 -42.19 -60.92 -56.92
C ILE A 4 -43.32 -60.54 -55.92
N TYR A 5 -43.16 -60.75 -54.59
CA TYR A 5 -42.66 -59.84 -53.49
C TYR A 5 -43.74 -58.81 -53.04
N ILE A 6 -43.99 -58.41 -51.78
CA ILE A 6 -43.25 -58.28 -50.50
C ILE A 6 -44.25 -58.25 -49.32
N GLU A 7 -43.73 -58.57 -48.12
CA GLU A 7 -44.32 -58.61 -46.77
C GLU A 7 -44.91 -57.29 -46.21
N HIS A 8 -45.81 -57.42 -45.23
CA HIS A 8 -45.84 -56.56 -44.02
C HIS A 8 -46.48 -57.31 -42.85
N MET A 9 -45.71 -57.50 -41.77
CA MET A 9 -46.14 -58.14 -40.52
C MET A 9 -45.96 -57.14 -39.37
N THR A 10 -47.04 -56.74 -38.71
CA THR A 10 -47.04 -55.86 -37.53
C THR A 10 -47.14 -56.70 -36.25
N PHE A 11 -46.22 -56.50 -35.30
CA PHE A 11 -46.35 -56.99 -33.92
C PHE A 11 -46.05 -55.87 -32.91
N ILE A 12 -46.90 -55.84 -31.88
CA ILE A 12 -46.95 -54.94 -30.74
C ILE A 12 -45.85 -55.31 -29.72
N ASN A 13 -45.23 -54.33 -29.04
CA ASN A 13 -44.79 -54.55 -27.66
C ASN A 13 -44.68 -53.28 -26.79
N ARG A 14 -45.06 -53.47 -25.53
CA ARG A 14 -45.28 -52.49 -24.46
C ARG A 14 -43.97 -51.88 -23.93
N LEU A 15 -43.93 -50.56 -23.70
CA LEU A 15 -42.86 -49.91 -22.92
C LEU A 15 -43.29 -49.70 -21.46
N LEU A 16 -42.44 -50.19 -20.55
CA LEU A 16 -42.47 -50.03 -19.11
C LEU A 16 -41.61 -48.81 -18.76
N TYR A 17 -42.17 -47.75 -18.16
CA TYR A 17 -41.39 -46.59 -17.71
C TYR A 17 -40.71 -46.89 -16.38
N LEU A 18 -39.39 -47.10 -16.42
CA LEU A 18 -38.52 -47.17 -15.23
C LEU A 18 -37.97 -45.76 -14.96
N PHE A 19 -38.54 -45.05 -13.98
CA PHE A 19 -37.98 -43.80 -13.49
C PHE A 19 -36.73 -44.12 -12.64
N ILE A 20 -35.55 -44.02 -13.24
CA ILE A 20 -34.28 -44.01 -12.49
C ILE A 20 -34.07 -42.56 -12.02
N GLY A 21 -34.35 -42.32 -10.74
CA GLY A 21 -33.98 -41.07 -10.08
C GLY A 21 -32.46 -41.00 -9.96
N PHE A 22 -31.84 -40.15 -10.77
CA PHE A 22 -30.42 -39.81 -10.65
C PHE A 22 -30.28 -38.83 -9.48
N MET A 23 -29.99 -39.34 -8.28
CA MET A 23 -29.53 -38.50 -7.18
C MET A 23 -28.13 -38.00 -7.53
N MET A 24 -28.05 -36.76 -8.02
CA MET A 24 -26.82 -35.99 -8.06
C MET A 24 -26.35 -35.78 -6.63
N LEU A 25 -25.46 -36.65 -6.15
CA LEU A 25 -24.62 -36.36 -4.98
C LEU A 25 -23.63 -35.29 -5.44
N GLY A 26 -24.03 -34.03 -5.34
CA GLY A 26 -23.09 -32.91 -5.40
C GLY A 26 -22.10 -33.08 -4.26
N ASN A 27 -20.82 -33.23 -4.57
CA ASN A 27 -19.76 -33.07 -3.57
C ASN A 27 -19.85 -31.64 -3.06
N LEU A 28 -20.44 -31.45 -1.87
CA LEU A 28 -20.21 -30.27 -1.05
C LEU A 28 -18.73 -30.35 -0.62
N ALA A 29 -17.82 -29.87 -1.46
CA ALA A 29 -16.47 -29.60 -1.01
C ALA A 29 -16.59 -28.57 0.12
N GLY A 30 -16.21 -28.97 1.33
CA GLY A 30 -16.15 -28.05 2.46
C GLY A 30 -15.23 -26.88 2.13
N GLN A 31 -15.57 -25.69 2.63
CA GLN A 31 -14.73 -24.52 2.46
C GLN A 31 -13.34 -24.77 3.05
N THR A 32 -12.30 -24.49 2.27
CA THR A 32 -10.91 -24.69 2.73
C THR A 32 -10.62 -23.75 3.90
N THR A 33 -10.00 -24.28 4.95
CA THR A 33 -9.61 -23.51 6.14
C THR A 33 -8.18 -23.79 6.54
N TYR A 34 -7.55 -22.81 7.20
CA TYR A 34 -6.18 -22.86 7.70
C TYR A 34 -6.16 -22.47 9.18
N GLN A 35 -5.42 -23.22 9.98
CA GLN A 35 -5.22 -22.91 11.39
C GLN A 35 -3.96 -22.07 11.55
N VAL A 36 -4.11 -20.89 12.16
CA VAL A 36 -3.04 -19.99 12.57
C VAL A 36 -3.13 -19.87 14.09
N GLY A 37 -2.39 -20.71 14.81
CA GLY A 37 -2.55 -20.83 16.26
C GLY A 37 -3.98 -21.23 16.65
N SER A 38 -4.69 -20.30 17.27
CA SER A 38 -6.11 -20.44 17.67
C SER A 38 -7.10 -19.86 16.66
N THR A 39 -6.61 -19.07 15.69
CA THR A 39 -7.41 -18.46 14.64
C THR A 39 -7.62 -19.42 13.47
N THR A 40 -8.87 -19.58 13.04
CA THR A 40 -9.21 -20.29 11.80
C THR A 40 -9.42 -19.28 10.68
N LEU A 41 -8.60 -19.36 9.63
CA LEU A 41 -8.77 -18.60 8.40
C LEU A 41 -9.55 -19.42 7.39
N THR A 42 -10.54 -18.79 6.79
CA THR A 42 -11.34 -19.32 5.71
C THR A 42 -10.82 -18.80 4.38
N GLU A 43 -10.51 -19.70 3.45
CA GLU A 43 -10.10 -19.34 2.10
C GLU A 43 -11.31 -19.12 1.18
N SER A 44 -11.25 -18.08 0.36
CA SER A 44 -12.12 -17.90 -0.81
C SER A 44 -11.30 -17.46 -2.02
N THR A 45 -11.67 -17.91 -3.23
CA THR A 45 -11.11 -17.34 -4.46
C THR A 45 -11.99 -16.16 -4.87
N LEU A 46 -11.48 -14.93 -4.73
CA LEU A 46 -12.18 -13.71 -5.10
C LEU A 46 -12.32 -13.60 -6.63
N ILE A 47 -11.23 -13.85 -7.35
CA ILE A 47 -11.22 -13.92 -8.81
C ILE A 47 -10.14 -14.90 -9.28
N SER A 48 -10.41 -15.59 -10.38
CA SER A 48 -9.47 -16.50 -11.04
C SER A 48 -9.35 -16.13 -12.52
N GLY A 49 -8.20 -16.43 -13.13
CA GLY A 49 -7.92 -16.10 -14.53
C GLY A 49 -7.59 -14.64 -14.78
N ILE A 50 -7.22 -13.88 -13.74
CA ILE A 50 -6.75 -12.50 -13.88
C ILE A 50 -5.39 -12.48 -14.61
N ASN A 51 -5.11 -11.43 -15.38
CA ASN A 51 -3.86 -11.34 -16.14
C ASN A 51 -2.72 -10.94 -15.20
N LEU A 52 -1.75 -11.83 -14.95
CA LEU A 52 -0.46 -11.58 -14.25
C LEU A 52 -0.50 -10.40 -13.26
N PRO A 53 -1.22 -10.53 -12.13
CA PRO A 53 -1.34 -9.46 -11.15
C PRO A 53 0.05 -9.12 -10.59
N TRP A 54 0.31 -7.84 -10.29
CA TRP A 54 1.59 -7.35 -9.80
C TRP A 54 1.46 -6.61 -8.46
N GLU A 55 0.64 -5.56 -8.40
CA GLU A 55 0.24 -4.88 -7.18
C GLU A 55 -1.17 -5.34 -6.79
N VAL A 56 -1.44 -5.53 -5.50
CA VAL A 56 -2.79 -5.61 -4.95
C VAL A 56 -2.94 -4.63 -3.79
N LEU A 57 -3.98 -3.80 -3.80
CA LEU A 57 -4.25 -2.80 -2.77
C LEU A 57 -5.71 -2.84 -2.33
N TRP A 58 -5.95 -2.58 -1.05
CA TRP A 58 -7.27 -2.19 -0.57
C TRP A 58 -7.44 -0.68 -0.81
N GLY A 59 -8.39 -0.32 -1.67
CA GLY A 59 -8.68 1.08 -1.97
C GLY A 59 -9.50 1.77 -0.87
N PRO A 60 -9.44 3.10 -0.78
CA PRO A 60 -10.27 3.91 0.14
C PRO A 60 -11.77 3.88 -0.22
N ASP A 61 -12.12 3.21 -1.32
CA ASP A 61 -13.48 2.98 -1.79
C ASP A 61 -13.98 1.54 -1.51
N ASP A 62 -13.33 0.84 -0.58
CA ASP A 62 -13.63 -0.53 -0.16
C ASP A 62 -13.62 -1.57 -1.29
N HIS A 63 -12.75 -1.35 -2.28
CA HIS A 63 -12.52 -2.29 -3.37
C HIS A 63 -11.07 -2.79 -3.36
N VAL A 64 -10.87 -3.98 -3.93
CA VAL A 64 -9.53 -4.47 -4.22
C VAL A 64 -9.11 -3.92 -5.58
N TRP A 65 -7.95 -3.27 -5.64
CA TRP A 65 -7.37 -2.74 -6.87
C TRP A 65 -6.12 -3.52 -7.22
N VAL A 66 -5.99 -3.87 -8.50
CA VAL A 66 -4.94 -4.76 -8.98
C VAL A 66 -4.28 -4.18 -10.22
N THR A 67 -2.97 -4.00 -10.19
CA THR A 67 -2.21 -3.79 -11.43
C THR A 67 -1.86 -5.12 -12.06
N SER A 68 -1.84 -5.16 -13.39
CA SER A 68 -1.38 -6.31 -14.16
C SER A 68 -0.11 -5.93 -14.89
N ARG A 69 0.88 -6.83 -14.88
CA ARG A 69 2.07 -6.68 -15.74
C ARG A 69 1.73 -6.49 -17.22
N GLN A 70 0.54 -6.92 -17.66
CA GLN A 70 0.06 -6.77 -19.04
C GLN A 70 -0.56 -5.40 -19.34
N GLY A 71 -0.49 -4.43 -18.42
CA GLY A 71 -0.82 -3.03 -18.70
C GLY A 71 -2.23 -2.61 -18.31
N THR A 72 -2.85 -3.27 -17.33
CA THR A 72 -4.20 -2.92 -16.86
C THR A 72 -4.24 -2.66 -15.36
N VAL A 73 -5.08 -1.72 -14.95
CA VAL A 73 -5.56 -1.60 -13.56
C VAL A 73 -6.98 -2.15 -13.51
N THR A 74 -7.24 -3.07 -12.58
CA THR A 74 -8.55 -3.70 -12.38
C THR A 74 -9.06 -3.38 -10.98
N ARG A 75 -10.29 -2.91 -10.89
CA ARG A 75 -11.01 -2.69 -9.63
C ARG A 75 -12.01 -3.82 -9.42
N ILE A 76 -12.00 -4.43 -8.23
CA ILE A 76 -12.72 -5.66 -7.90
C ILE A 76 -13.55 -5.43 -6.65
N ASN A 77 -14.84 -5.77 -6.71
CA ASN A 77 -15.72 -5.78 -5.56
C ASN A 77 -15.40 -7.00 -4.68
N PRO A 78 -15.03 -6.82 -3.40
CA PRO A 78 -14.55 -7.89 -2.54
C PRO A 78 -15.64 -8.87 -2.10
N GLU A 79 -16.93 -8.50 -2.20
CA GLU A 79 -18.04 -9.37 -1.81
C GLU A 79 -18.49 -10.31 -2.93
N THR A 80 -18.45 -9.81 -4.17
CA THR A 80 -19.05 -10.49 -5.33
C THR A 80 -18.01 -11.00 -6.33
N GLY A 81 -16.77 -10.50 -6.27
CA GLY A 81 -15.75 -10.72 -7.30
C GLY A 81 -16.02 -9.98 -8.62
N ALA A 82 -17.08 -9.19 -8.70
CA ALA A 82 -17.36 -8.37 -9.87
C ALA A 82 -16.21 -7.39 -10.12
N SER A 83 -15.70 -7.36 -11.34
CA SER A 83 -14.49 -6.60 -11.67
C SER A 83 -14.65 -5.75 -12.92
N SER A 84 -13.87 -4.67 -12.98
CA SER A 84 -13.81 -3.74 -14.11
C SER A 84 -12.38 -3.31 -14.37
N VAL A 85 -11.96 -3.33 -15.63
CA VAL A 85 -10.69 -2.73 -16.05
C VAL A 85 -10.90 -1.22 -16.13
N VAL A 86 -10.22 -0.48 -15.26
CA VAL A 86 -10.37 0.97 -15.10
C VAL A 86 -9.24 1.76 -15.76
N LEU A 87 -8.15 1.08 -16.14
CA LEU A 87 -7.07 1.61 -16.98
C LEU A 87 -6.54 0.51 -17.88
N SER A 88 -6.25 0.84 -19.14
CA SER A 88 -5.51 -0.02 -20.05
C SER A 88 -4.50 0.80 -20.83
N LYS A 89 -3.24 0.37 -20.80
CA LYS A 89 -2.12 1.02 -21.48
C LYS A 89 -1.27 -0.01 -22.20
N ALA A 90 -0.73 0.37 -23.36
CA ALA A 90 0.35 -0.39 -23.97
C ALA A 90 1.61 -0.21 -23.11
N VAL A 91 2.07 -1.29 -22.49
CA VAL A 91 3.30 -1.32 -21.69
C VAL A 91 4.36 -2.14 -22.41
N MET A 92 5.60 -1.99 -21.96
CA MET A 92 6.70 -2.83 -22.40
C MET A 92 6.35 -4.30 -22.12
N ASN A 93 6.20 -5.07 -23.20
CA ASN A 93 6.04 -6.51 -23.09
C ASN A 93 7.40 -7.14 -22.78
N GLY A 94 7.63 -7.43 -21.50
CA GLY A 94 8.83 -8.14 -21.07
C GLY A 94 8.92 -9.58 -21.61
N GLY A 95 7.83 -10.16 -22.13
CA GLY A 95 7.76 -11.60 -22.37
C GLY A 95 8.03 -12.35 -21.07
N SER A 96 9.18 -13.01 -20.99
CA SER A 96 9.70 -13.65 -19.78
C SER A 96 10.55 -12.73 -18.90
N GLY A 97 10.64 -11.42 -19.18
CA GLY A 97 11.29 -10.42 -18.31
C GLY A 97 10.38 -9.95 -17.19
N GLU A 98 10.80 -8.89 -16.47
CA GLU A 98 10.07 -8.26 -15.35
C GLU A 98 9.24 -6.99 -15.65
N PRO A 99 9.45 -6.20 -16.72
CA PRO A 99 8.74 -4.94 -16.91
C PRO A 99 7.25 -5.12 -17.21
N GLY A 100 6.46 -4.07 -17.02
CA GLY A 100 5.01 -4.06 -17.23
C GLY A 100 4.35 -2.82 -16.64
N MET A 101 3.07 -2.92 -16.26
CA MET A 101 2.46 -2.02 -15.27
C MET A 101 2.64 -2.66 -13.89
N LEU A 102 3.21 -1.89 -12.97
CA LEU A 102 3.86 -2.39 -11.75
C LEU A 102 3.23 -1.73 -10.53
N GLY A 103 3.97 -0.92 -9.77
CA GLY A 103 3.45 -0.36 -8.52
C GLY A 103 2.30 0.60 -8.71
N MET A 104 1.47 0.68 -7.67
CA MET A 104 0.36 1.60 -7.59
C MET A 104 0.30 2.16 -6.17
N ALA A 105 -0.21 3.38 -6.03
CA ALA A 105 -0.59 3.96 -4.74
C ALA A 105 -1.77 4.91 -4.96
N MET A 106 -2.49 5.22 -3.89
CA MET A 106 -3.65 6.10 -3.95
C MET A 106 -3.40 7.35 -3.14
N ASP A 107 -3.92 8.47 -3.62
CA ASP A 107 -3.78 9.76 -2.95
C ASP A 107 -4.47 9.76 -1.58
N PRO A 108 -3.84 10.31 -0.53
CA PRO A 108 -4.43 10.33 0.80
C PRO A 108 -5.65 11.25 0.87
N ASP A 109 -5.76 12.26 -0.01
CA ASP A 109 -6.93 13.14 -0.11
C ASP A 109 -7.97 12.59 -1.11
N TRP A 110 -8.32 11.30 -0.94
CA TRP A 110 -9.23 10.62 -1.86
C TRP A 110 -10.62 11.26 -1.94
N ALA A 111 -11.12 11.83 -0.83
CA ALA A 111 -12.46 12.41 -0.78
C ALA A 111 -12.58 13.68 -1.64
N ASN A 112 -11.53 14.49 -1.75
CA ASN A 112 -11.54 15.74 -2.49
C ASN A 112 -10.86 15.64 -3.85
N THR A 113 -9.75 14.91 -3.92
CA THR A 113 -8.92 14.77 -5.14
C THR A 113 -8.54 13.30 -5.36
N PRO A 114 -9.50 12.44 -5.75
CA PRO A 114 -9.25 11.01 -5.92
C PRO A 114 -8.27 10.80 -7.08
N LYS A 115 -7.02 10.53 -6.73
CA LYS A 115 -5.92 10.26 -7.67
C LYS A 115 -5.28 8.92 -7.40
N VAL A 116 -4.82 8.28 -8.46
CA VAL A 116 -4.06 7.03 -8.42
C VAL A 116 -2.72 7.25 -9.09
N TYR A 117 -1.66 6.91 -8.38
CA TYR A 117 -0.28 6.90 -8.88
C TYR A 117 0.03 5.50 -9.40
N VAL A 118 0.58 5.41 -10.61
CA VAL A 118 0.91 4.13 -11.24
C VAL A 118 2.30 4.21 -11.84
N VAL A 119 3.09 3.16 -11.60
CA VAL A 119 4.38 2.94 -12.25
C VAL A 119 4.22 1.97 -13.41
N TYR A 120 4.75 2.32 -14.58
CA TYR A 120 4.77 1.41 -15.73
C TYR A 120 6.00 1.62 -16.62
N CYS A 121 6.41 0.54 -17.30
CA CYS A 121 7.51 0.57 -18.26
C CYS A 121 6.97 0.67 -19.69
N SER A 122 7.66 1.42 -20.56
CA SER A 122 7.43 1.44 -22.01
C SER A 122 8.74 1.34 -22.78
N GLY A 123 8.67 1.08 -24.08
CA GLY A 123 9.84 0.94 -24.94
C GLY A 123 10.22 -0.51 -25.20
N SER A 124 11.51 -0.77 -25.42
CA SER A 124 12.03 -2.11 -25.77
C SER A 124 12.65 -2.81 -24.57
N SER A 125 12.67 -4.14 -24.56
CA SER A 125 12.93 -4.97 -23.38
C SER A 125 14.17 -4.62 -22.55
N TRP A 126 15.25 -4.11 -23.15
CA TRP A 126 16.50 -3.76 -22.44
C TRP A 126 16.87 -2.28 -22.53
N ASN A 127 16.02 -1.48 -23.17
CA ASN A 127 16.23 -0.05 -23.35
C ASN A 127 14.87 0.63 -23.24
N GLY A 128 14.35 0.60 -22.02
CA GLY A 128 13.05 1.12 -21.66
C GLY A 128 13.08 2.43 -20.91
N THR A 129 11.87 2.93 -20.68
CA THR A 129 11.63 4.02 -19.74
C THR A 129 10.56 3.58 -18.77
N GLU A 130 10.85 3.72 -17.49
CA GLU A 130 9.90 3.60 -16.39
C GLU A 130 9.29 4.97 -16.13
N TYR A 131 7.98 5.01 -15.93
CA TYR A 131 7.22 6.23 -15.67
C TYR A 131 6.46 6.10 -14.36
N LEU A 132 6.56 7.12 -13.51
CA LEU A 132 5.58 7.39 -12.47
C LEU A 132 4.59 8.41 -13.02
N SER A 133 3.32 8.03 -13.09
CA SER A 133 2.23 8.92 -13.53
C SER A 133 1.13 8.96 -12.47
N SER A 134 0.46 10.10 -12.34
CA SER A 134 -0.83 10.22 -11.64
C SER A 134 -1.98 10.20 -12.63
N PHE A 135 -3.13 9.70 -12.18
CA PHE A 135 -4.39 9.67 -12.93
C PHE A 135 -5.52 10.13 -12.02
N ASP A 136 -6.46 10.89 -12.57
CA ASP A 136 -7.70 11.23 -11.87
C ASP A 136 -8.66 10.03 -11.92
N TRP A 137 -9.27 9.70 -10.78
CA TRP A 137 -10.37 8.73 -10.72
C TRP A 137 -11.71 9.44 -10.87
N ASN A 138 -12.44 9.14 -11.95
CA ASN A 138 -13.74 9.76 -12.24
C ASN A 138 -14.95 8.94 -11.77
N GLY A 139 -14.73 7.91 -10.95
CA GLY A 139 -15.77 6.96 -10.52
C GLY A 139 -15.98 5.76 -11.46
N THR A 140 -15.36 5.73 -12.64
CA THR A 140 -15.47 4.60 -13.59
C THR A 140 -14.14 4.23 -14.26
N ALA A 141 -13.26 5.20 -14.52
CA ALA A 141 -11.96 4.99 -15.14
C ALA A 141 -10.90 5.93 -14.56
N LEU A 142 -9.64 5.52 -14.71
CA LEU A 142 -8.48 6.38 -14.53
C LEU A 142 -8.25 7.21 -15.79
N VAL A 143 -8.28 8.53 -15.66
CA VAL A 143 -8.22 9.50 -16.77
C VAL A 143 -7.19 10.59 -16.47
N ASN A 144 -6.99 11.53 -17.41
CA ASN A 144 -6.15 12.71 -17.24
C ASN A 144 -4.74 12.40 -16.72
N GLU A 145 -4.04 11.49 -17.40
CA GLU A 145 -2.68 11.14 -17.04
C GLU A 145 -1.76 12.36 -16.95
N GLN A 146 -1.06 12.49 -15.82
CA GLN A 146 0.05 13.41 -15.66
C GLN A 146 1.31 12.62 -15.31
N GLN A 147 2.30 12.66 -16.20
CA GLN A 147 3.62 12.09 -15.93
C GLN A 147 4.36 12.94 -14.89
N LEU A 148 4.81 12.30 -13.81
CA LEU A 148 5.49 12.95 -12.69
C LEU A 148 7.00 12.75 -12.74
N LEU A 149 7.45 11.55 -13.10
CA LEU A 149 8.86 11.19 -13.17
C LEU A 149 9.08 10.15 -14.28
N SER A 150 10.28 10.15 -14.86
CA SER A 150 10.74 9.07 -15.74
C SER A 150 12.20 8.74 -15.52
N LEU A 151 12.55 7.46 -15.62
CA LEU A 151 13.90 6.93 -15.47
C LEU A 151 14.11 5.71 -16.38
N GLN A 152 15.32 5.16 -16.41
CA GLN A 152 15.63 4.00 -17.24
C GLN A 152 14.91 2.75 -16.71
N ALA A 153 14.31 1.98 -17.62
CA ALA A 153 13.80 0.65 -17.35
C ALA A 153 14.67 -0.42 -18.03
N GLY A 154 14.88 -1.54 -17.34
CA GLY A 154 15.55 -2.73 -17.83
C GLY A 154 14.59 -3.89 -18.10
N GLY A 155 15.15 -4.98 -18.64
CA GLY A 155 14.41 -6.24 -18.82
C GLY A 155 14.18 -6.99 -17.51
N ILE A 156 14.96 -6.62 -16.49
CA ILE A 156 14.94 -7.09 -15.11
C ILE A 156 15.26 -5.92 -14.19
N HIS A 157 14.96 -6.08 -12.91
CA HIS A 157 15.34 -5.17 -11.82
C HIS A 157 14.83 -3.74 -11.99
N ASN A 158 13.52 -3.59 -12.15
CA ASN A 158 12.90 -2.26 -12.19
C ASN A 158 12.47 -1.77 -10.79
N GLY A 159 12.26 -2.67 -9.82
CA GLY A 159 11.73 -2.31 -8.50
C GLY A 159 10.26 -1.92 -8.60
N SER A 160 9.98 -0.62 -8.61
CA SER A 160 8.71 0.03 -9.01
C SER A 160 7.62 0.11 -7.94
N ARG A 161 7.90 -0.23 -6.68
CA ARG A 161 6.88 -0.19 -5.61
C ARG A 161 6.68 1.24 -5.12
N LEU A 162 5.44 1.59 -4.76
CA LEU A 162 5.08 2.91 -4.24
C LEU A 162 4.60 2.82 -2.79
N LEU A 163 4.91 3.84 -1.98
CA LEU A 163 4.34 4.04 -0.66
C LEU A 163 4.07 5.53 -0.45
N VAL A 164 2.83 5.90 -0.17
CA VAL A 164 2.50 7.26 0.29
C VAL A 164 2.87 7.38 1.77
N LEU A 165 3.55 8.46 2.12
CA LEU A 165 3.91 8.80 3.49
C LEU A 165 2.92 9.82 4.10
N PRO A 166 2.81 9.88 5.44
CA PRO A 166 1.94 10.85 6.13
C PRO A 166 2.26 12.33 5.87
N ASP A 167 3.43 12.63 5.33
CA ASP A 167 3.86 13.98 4.95
C ASP A 167 3.43 14.39 3.53
N ASN A 168 2.56 13.61 2.89
CA ASN A 168 2.10 13.80 1.52
C ASN A 168 3.24 13.76 0.50
N THR A 169 4.18 12.83 0.70
CA THR A 169 5.18 12.43 -0.31
C THR A 169 5.03 10.96 -0.68
N LEU A 170 5.62 10.58 -1.82
CA LEU A 170 5.72 9.21 -2.30
C LEU A 170 7.15 8.71 -2.11
N LEU A 171 7.30 7.51 -1.57
CA LEU A 171 8.47 6.69 -1.79
C LEU A 171 8.27 5.82 -3.03
N MET A 172 9.30 5.74 -3.87
CA MET A 172 9.34 4.86 -5.04
C MET A 172 10.61 4.02 -5.00
N THR A 173 10.49 2.71 -5.02
CA THR A 173 11.64 1.81 -5.16
C THR A 173 12.08 1.72 -6.62
N THR A 174 13.38 1.73 -6.89
CA THR A 174 13.93 1.59 -8.24
C THR A 174 15.08 0.61 -8.24
N GLY A 175 15.02 -0.38 -9.13
CA GLY A 175 16.10 -1.37 -9.28
C GLY A 175 17.25 -0.88 -10.17
N ASP A 176 18.34 -1.64 -10.20
CA ASP A 176 19.57 -1.35 -10.94
C ASP A 176 19.49 -1.65 -12.45
N THR A 177 18.31 -2.07 -12.94
CA THR A 177 18.04 -2.43 -14.35
C THR A 177 18.86 -3.62 -14.88
N GLY A 178 19.52 -4.37 -14.01
CA GLY A 178 20.43 -5.46 -14.38
C GLY A 178 21.82 -5.00 -14.81
N ASP A 179 22.22 -3.78 -14.44
CA ASP A 179 23.53 -3.22 -14.80
C ASP A 179 24.71 -3.69 -13.93
N GLY A 180 24.45 -4.60 -12.99
CA GLY A 180 25.43 -5.13 -12.05
C GLY A 180 25.73 -4.21 -10.86
N GLY A 181 24.83 -3.27 -10.56
CA GLY A 181 24.96 -2.31 -9.46
C GLY A 181 25.75 -1.05 -9.82
N ALA A 182 26.04 -0.82 -11.10
CA ALA A 182 26.77 0.36 -11.56
C ALA A 182 25.97 1.66 -11.25
N SER A 183 24.65 1.60 -11.37
CA SER A 183 23.75 2.70 -11.01
C SER A 183 23.55 2.85 -9.50
N SER A 184 23.58 1.76 -8.73
CA SER A 184 23.18 1.73 -7.32
C SER A 184 24.00 2.66 -6.43
N GLN A 185 25.32 2.75 -6.65
CA GLN A 185 26.21 3.69 -5.94
C GLN A 185 26.37 5.04 -6.65
N ASN A 186 25.90 5.18 -7.89
CA ASN A 186 25.98 6.43 -8.65
C ASN A 186 24.85 7.38 -8.25
N MET A 187 25.20 8.47 -7.58
CA MET A 187 24.24 9.48 -7.10
C MET A 187 23.65 10.37 -8.20
N ASN A 188 24.18 10.29 -9.43
CA ASN A 188 23.59 10.93 -10.60
C ASN A 188 22.58 10.03 -11.33
N SER A 189 22.38 8.79 -10.84
CA SER A 189 21.37 7.87 -11.36
C SER A 189 20.20 7.77 -10.40
N LEU A 190 19.00 7.58 -10.96
CA LEU A 190 17.78 7.28 -10.22
C LEU A 190 17.54 5.78 -10.04
N ASN A 191 18.35 4.92 -10.68
CA ASN A 191 18.26 3.46 -10.57
C ASN A 191 19.08 2.93 -9.38
N GLY A 192 18.61 1.83 -8.78
CA GLY A 192 19.17 1.24 -7.57
C GLY A 192 19.02 2.14 -6.34
N LYS A 193 17.83 2.73 -6.15
CA LYS A 193 17.49 3.72 -5.13
C LYS A 193 16.15 3.43 -4.45
N VAL A 194 15.91 4.07 -3.32
CA VAL A 194 14.57 4.53 -2.94
C VAL A 194 14.52 6.03 -3.17
N LEU A 195 13.52 6.49 -3.91
CA LEU A 195 13.28 7.90 -4.23
C LEU A 195 12.18 8.46 -3.33
N ARG A 196 12.26 9.73 -2.92
CA ARG A 196 11.17 10.48 -2.27
C ARG A 196 10.76 11.67 -3.13
N ILE A 197 9.46 11.75 -3.43
CA ILE A 197 8.87 12.61 -4.48
C ILE A 197 7.62 13.29 -3.90
N ASN A 198 7.40 14.58 -4.14
CA ASN A 198 6.12 15.22 -3.78
C ASN A 198 4.98 14.64 -4.64
N LEU A 199 3.74 14.66 -4.16
CA LEU A 199 2.59 14.13 -4.92
C LEU A 199 2.39 14.82 -6.30
N ASP A 200 2.89 16.05 -6.46
CA ASP A 200 2.88 16.77 -7.74
C ASP A 200 4.07 16.43 -8.68
N GLY A 201 4.96 15.53 -8.27
CA GLY A 201 6.16 15.11 -9.00
C GLY A 201 7.40 15.96 -8.74
N SER A 202 7.31 17.06 -7.99
CA SER A 202 8.46 17.88 -7.64
C SER A 202 9.36 17.21 -6.59
N VAL A 203 10.61 17.68 -6.49
CA VAL A 203 11.54 17.20 -5.45
C VAL A 203 11.16 17.85 -4.11
N PRO A 204 10.94 17.07 -3.03
CA PRO A 204 10.75 17.63 -1.69
C PRO A 204 11.94 18.49 -1.26
N SER A 205 11.68 19.69 -0.73
CA SER A 205 12.74 20.64 -0.35
C SER A 205 13.58 20.16 0.84
N ASP A 206 13.04 19.23 1.61
CA ASP A 206 13.63 18.61 2.80
C ASP A 206 14.25 17.23 2.51
N ASN A 207 14.35 16.82 1.23
CA ASN A 207 15.08 15.60 0.87
C ASN A 207 16.55 15.67 1.34
N PRO A 208 17.15 14.51 1.69
CA PRO A 208 18.49 14.46 2.28
C PRO A 208 19.58 15.03 1.38
N ILE A 209 19.35 14.97 0.06
CA ILE A 209 20.23 15.53 -0.95
C ILE A 209 19.46 16.64 -1.66
N PRO A 210 19.83 17.92 -1.44
CA PRO A 210 19.11 19.05 -2.02
C PRO A 210 18.99 18.95 -3.54
N GLY A 211 17.76 19.09 -4.04
CA GLY A 211 17.45 19.02 -5.47
C GLY A 211 17.51 17.62 -6.09
N SER A 212 17.62 16.57 -5.28
CA SER A 212 17.60 15.18 -5.74
C SER A 212 16.40 14.41 -5.16
N TYR A 213 15.84 13.51 -5.96
CA TYR A 213 14.83 12.55 -5.49
C TYR A 213 15.40 11.46 -4.59
N VAL A 214 16.72 11.25 -4.57
CA VAL A 214 17.32 10.12 -3.85
C VAL A 214 17.11 10.25 -2.34
N TYR A 215 16.42 9.27 -1.77
CA TYR A 215 16.19 9.12 -0.33
C TYR A 215 17.17 8.12 0.29
N SER A 216 17.36 6.96 -0.34
CA SER A 216 18.42 6.00 -0.04
C SER A 216 18.99 5.37 -1.32
N TYR A 217 20.16 4.74 -1.21
CA TYR A 217 20.89 4.21 -2.37
C TYR A 217 21.63 2.91 -2.05
N GLY A 218 22.21 2.28 -3.07
CA GLY A 218 22.87 0.97 -2.91
C GLY A 218 21.89 -0.19 -2.90
N HIS A 219 20.83 -0.12 -3.72
CA HIS A 219 19.83 -1.17 -3.89
C HIS A 219 20.01 -1.91 -5.23
N ARG A 220 19.66 -3.20 -5.27
CA ARG A 220 19.65 -4.09 -6.43
C ARG A 220 18.29 -4.16 -7.10
N ASN A 221 17.32 -4.80 -6.45
CA ASN A 221 15.96 -4.99 -6.99
C ASN A 221 14.90 -5.02 -5.87
N PRO A 222 14.63 -3.86 -5.24
CA PRO A 222 13.65 -3.73 -4.15
C PRO A 222 12.21 -3.91 -4.66
N GLN A 223 11.59 -5.03 -4.29
CA GLN A 223 10.28 -5.47 -4.80
C GLN A 223 9.14 -5.12 -3.86
N GLY A 224 9.35 -4.91 -2.56
CA GLY A 224 8.31 -4.51 -1.62
C GLY A 224 8.69 -3.28 -0.82
N ILE A 225 7.69 -2.50 -0.40
CA ILE A 225 7.85 -1.37 0.53
C ILE A 225 6.54 -1.23 1.33
N CYS A 226 6.63 -1.05 2.64
CA CYS A 226 5.46 -0.76 3.47
C CYS A 226 5.85 0.08 4.68
N ALA A 227 4.87 0.79 5.24
CA ALA A 227 5.00 1.45 6.53
C ALA A 227 4.65 0.46 7.65
N GLY A 228 5.41 0.49 8.74
CA GLY A 228 5.08 -0.25 9.96
C GLY A 228 5.05 0.65 11.19
N PRO A 229 5.35 0.11 12.38
CA PRO A 229 5.10 0.80 13.64
C PRO A 229 5.93 2.08 13.75
N GLY A 230 5.31 3.16 14.23
CA GLY A 230 5.99 4.44 14.43
C GLY A 230 6.48 5.12 13.15
N GLY A 231 5.98 4.73 11.98
CA GLY A 231 6.40 5.29 10.69
C GLY A 231 7.70 4.71 10.15
N ILE A 232 8.17 3.59 10.70
CA ILE A 232 9.30 2.84 10.13
C ILE A 232 8.92 2.37 8.73
N VAL A 233 9.81 2.56 7.76
CA VAL A 233 9.63 2.04 6.40
C VAL A 233 10.48 0.79 6.23
N TYR A 234 9.85 -0.30 5.81
CA TYR A 234 10.56 -1.52 5.43
C TYR A 234 10.64 -1.63 3.91
N SER A 235 11.65 -2.32 3.39
CA SER A 235 11.68 -2.78 1.99
C SER A 235 12.18 -4.22 1.90
N SER A 236 11.55 -5.01 1.03
CA SER A 236 12.03 -6.34 0.65
C SER A 236 12.78 -6.27 -0.68
N GLU A 237 13.91 -6.95 -0.77
CA GLU A 237 14.81 -6.83 -1.92
C GLU A 237 15.38 -8.19 -2.36
N HIS A 238 15.42 -8.41 -3.68
CA HIS A 238 16.05 -9.60 -4.25
C HIS A 238 17.58 -9.45 -4.28
N GLY A 239 18.29 -10.43 -3.71
CA GLY A 239 19.72 -10.64 -3.91
C GLY A 239 20.03 -11.24 -5.29
N GLN A 240 21.32 -11.40 -5.60
CA GLN A 240 21.84 -11.94 -6.85
C GLN A 240 21.78 -13.46 -6.89
N SER A 241 22.39 -14.12 -5.91
CA SER A 241 22.42 -15.59 -5.81
C SER A 241 22.23 -16.10 -4.38
N THR A 242 22.43 -15.22 -3.40
CA THR A 242 22.20 -15.42 -1.97
C THR A 242 21.73 -14.08 -1.38
N ASN A 243 21.21 -14.08 -0.15
CA ASN A 243 20.81 -12.88 0.58
C ASN A 243 19.76 -12.03 -0.13
N ASP A 244 18.55 -12.57 -0.29
CA ASP A 244 17.40 -11.65 -0.30
C ASP A 244 17.34 -10.93 1.06
N GLU A 245 16.80 -9.72 1.08
CA GLU A 245 16.89 -8.85 2.25
C GLU A 245 15.53 -8.30 2.67
N LEU A 246 15.36 -8.15 3.98
CA LEU A 246 14.40 -7.23 4.57
C LEU A 246 15.18 -6.08 5.18
N ASN A 247 14.98 -4.90 4.63
CA ASN A 247 15.68 -3.67 4.96
C ASN A 247 14.76 -2.73 5.75
N MET A 248 15.33 -2.01 6.71
CA MET A 248 14.69 -0.86 7.34
C MET A 248 15.22 0.41 6.66
N ILE A 249 14.40 1.01 5.80
CA ILE A 249 14.79 2.13 4.96
C ILE A 249 15.05 3.37 5.81
N GLN A 250 16.20 3.99 5.58
CA GLN A 250 16.66 5.17 6.32
C GLN A 250 17.14 6.24 5.36
N SER A 251 16.80 7.49 5.66
CA SER A 251 17.21 8.65 4.88
C SER A 251 18.73 8.76 4.79
N ASN A 252 19.23 9.02 3.59
CA ASN A 252 20.65 9.20 3.27
C ASN A 252 21.57 8.03 3.64
N ARG A 253 21.03 6.80 3.65
CA ARG A 253 21.81 5.61 3.94
C ARG A 253 22.10 4.80 2.67
N ASN A 254 23.25 4.13 2.71
CA ASN A 254 23.72 3.21 1.70
C ASN A 254 23.34 1.77 2.09
N PHE A 255 22.73 1.01 1.19
CA PHE A 255 22.36 -0.39 1.40
C PHE A 255 23.38 -1.37 0.79
N GLY A 256 24.53 -0.86 0.34
CA GLY A 256 25.74 -1.65 0.11
C GLY A 256 25.89 -2.22 -1.29
N TRP A 257 24.80 -2.55 -2.00
CA TRP A 257 24.90 -3.17 -3.33
C TRP A 257 25.66 -2.29 -4.33
N PRO A 258 26.59 -2.84 -5.15
CA PRO A 258 26.95 -4.27 -5.25
C PRO A 258 28.16 -4.68 -4.40
N ASN A 259 28.68 -3.77 -3.58
CA ASN A 259 29.92 -4.02 -2.83
C ASN A 259 29.69 -4.88 -1.58
N VAL A 260 28.45 -4.89 -1.08
CA VAL A 260 27.98 -5.70 0.04
C VAL A 260 26.62 -6.27 -0.35
N GLU A 261 26.39 -7.53 -0.04
CA GLU A 261 25.13 -8.24 -0.25
C GLU A 261 24.81 -9.00 1.05
N GLY A 262 23.72 -8.63 1.72
CA GLY A 262 23.40 -9.06 3.06
C GLY A 262 24.20 -8.30 4.14
N PHE A 263 24.57 -9.02 5.20
CA PHE A 263 25.38 -8.48 6.30
C PHE A 263 26.86 -8.28 5.91
N CYS A 264 27.54 -7.34 6.56
CA CYS A 264 28.96 -7.04 6.40
C CYS A 264 29.82 -8.13 7.08
N ASN A 265 30.01 -9.28 6.44
CA ASN A 265 30.59 -10.47 7.07
C ASN A 265 32.10 -10.63 6.87
N THR A 266 32.63 -10.15 5.75
CA THR A 266 34.06 -10.26 5.40
C THR A 266 34.84 -9.03 5.85
N SER A 267 36.17 -9.15 5.95
CA SER A 267 37.02 -8.01 6.28
C SER A 267 36.92 -6.87 5.26
N SER A 268 36.72 -7.21 3.98
CA SER A 268 36.51 -6.24 2.90
C SER A 268 35.16 -5.54 3.02
N GLU A 269 34.07 -6.27 3.29
CA GLU A 269 32.76 -5.67 3.50
C GLU A 269 32.75 -4.79 4.74
N ASN A 270 33.31 -5.26 5.85
CA ASN A 270 33.44 -4.44 7.06
C ASN A 270 34.19 -3.12 6.81
N ALA A 271 35.29 -3.15 6.04
CA ALA A 271 36.00 -1.94 5.66
C ALA A 271 35.14 -1.02 4.78
N TYR A 272 34.42 -1.58 3.82
CA TYR A 272 33.52 -0.83 2.95
C TYR A 272 32.34 -0.22 3.73
N CYS A 273 31.68 -0.99 4.59
CA CYS A 273 30.53 -0.58 5.37
C CYS A 273 30.87 0.60 6.28
N ASN A 274 32.00 0.50 7.00
CA ASN A 274 32.50 1.57 7.86
C ASN A 274 32.86 2.84 7.07
N ALA A 275 33.37 2.71 5.85
CA ALA A 275 33.78 3.85 5.03
C ALA A 275 32.62 4.52 4.27
N ASN A 276 31.53 3.79 3.99
CA ASN A 276 30.48 4.24 3.07
C ASN A 276 29.09 4.34 3.71
N ASN A 277 29.03 4.45 5.04
CA ASN A 277 27.80 4.67 5.80
C ASN A 277 26.72 3.61 5.51
N VAL A 278 27.16 2.35 5.35
CA VAL A 278 26.26 1.25 5.00
C VAL A 278 25.33 0.93 6.17
N VAL A 279 24.09 0.57 5.86
CA VAL A 279 23.13 -0.03 6.79
C VAL A 279 22.93 -1.47 6.37
N GLU A 280 23.02 -2.37 7.33
CA GLU A 280 22.75 -3.79 7.12
C GLU A 280 21.24 -4.06 7.12
N PRO A 281 20.78 -5.10 6.42
CA PRO A 281 19.40 -5.57 6.53
C PRO A 281 19.07 -6.02 7.96
N ILE A 282 17.78 -6.03 8.30
CA ILE A 282 17.31 -6.59 9.57
C ILE A 282 17.07 -8.10 9.48
N TYR A 283 17.02 -8.65 8.27
CA TYR A 283 16.89 -10.08 8.01
C TYR A 283 17.37 -10.43 6.60
N THR A 284 17.93 -11.62 6.41
CA THR A 284 18.38 -12.11 5.09
C THR A 284 17.96 -13.56 4.86
N TRP A 285 17.66 -13.91 3.61
CA TRP A 285 17.43 -15.30 3.20
C TRP A 285 18.55 -15.82 2.32
N THR A 286 19.12 -16.97 2.70
CA THR A 286 20.12 -17.69 1.92
C THR A 286 19.76 -19.19 1.88
N PRO A 287 19.49 -19.77 0.69
CA PRO A 287 19.49 -19.13 -0.65
C PRO A 287 18.36 -18.10 -0.83
N CYS A 288 18.42 -17.30 -1.90
CA CYS A 288 17.34 -16.36 -2.27
C CYS A 288 16.00 -17.10 -2.40
N VAL A 289 14.94 -16.49 -1.86
CA VAL A 289 13.57 -17.02 -1.88
C VAL A 289 12.66 -16.27 -2.85
N ALA A 290 13.15 -15.18 -3.44
CA ALA A 290 12.43 -14.18 -4.21
C ALA A 290 11.34 -13.50 -3.35
N VAL A 291 11.76 -12.61 -2.44
CA VAL A 291 10.88 -11.76 -1.61
C VAL A 291 10.21 -10.65 -2.42
N ASN A 292 8.92 -10.40 -2.21
CA ASN A 292 8.11 -9.50 -3.03
C ASN A 292 7.25 -8.56 -2.17
N GLY A 293 6.03 -8.25 -2.63
CA GLY A 293 5.17 -7.29 -1.96
C GLY A 293 4.82 -7.69 -0.53
N MET A 294 4.57 -6.69 0.30
CA MET A 294 4.47 -6.88 1.74
C MET A 294 3.59 -5.82 2.41
N GLU A 295 3.04 -6.18 3.55
CA GLU A 295 2.13 -5.34 4.33
C GLU A 295 2.44 -5.48 5.83
N TYR A 296 2.29 -4.40 6.60
CA TYR A 296 2.37 -4.50 8.05
C TYR A 296 1.02 -4.92 8.63
N TYR A 297 1.03 -5.93 9.51
CA TYR A 297 -0.18 -6.45 10.14
C TYR A 297 -0.14 -6.22 11.65
N ASP A 298 -1.10 -5.44 12.13
CA ASP A 298 -1.35 -5.22 13.56
C ASP A 298 -2.84 -5.29 13.91
N HIS A 299 -3.60 -6.01 13.08
CA HIS A 299 -5.05 -6.05 13.20
C HIS A 299 -5.52 -7.17 14.17
N PRO A 300 -6.53 -6.94 15.02
CA PRO A 300 -6.96 -7.93 16.02
C PRO A 300 -7.69 -9.16 15.46
N ALA A 301 -8.06 -9.17 14.18
CA ALA A 301 -8.71 -10.31 13.55
C ALA A 301 -7.83 -11.56 13.50
N ILE A 302 -6.51 -11.41 13.44
CA ILE A 302 -5.56 -12.52 13.49
C ILE A 302 -4.50 -12.17 14.54
N PRO A 303 -4.80 -12.36 15.83
CA PRO A 303 -3.90 -11.96 16.92
C PRO A 303 -2.49 -12.56 16.81
N GLU A 304 -2.39 -13.77 16.25
CA GLU A 304 -1.13 -14.46 16.01
C GLU A 304 -0.22 -13.73 15.01
N TRP A 305 -0.73 -12.79 14.22
CA TRP A 305 0.05 -12.02 13.25
C TRP A 305 0.28 -10.56 13.67
N GLN A 306 -0.15 -10.16 14.87
CA GLN A 306 0.07 -8.78 15.34
C GLN A 306 1.56 -8.42 15.35
N ASN A 307 1.84 -7.14 15.14
CA ASN A 307 3.18 -6.59 15.01
C ASN A 307 4.11 -7.41 14.07
N SER A 308 3.61 -7.76 12.88
CA SER A 308 4.36 -8.56 11.91
C SER A 308 4.37 -7.93 10.51
N ILE A 309 5.38 -8.25 9.71
CA ILE A 309 5.36 -8.00 8.27
C ILE A 309 4.86 -9.26 7.57
N LEU A 310 3.77 -9.13 6.82
CA LEU A 310 3.30 -10.15 5.88
C LEU A 310 4.07 -9.98 4.58
N LEU A 311 4.90 -10.95 4.21
CA LEU A 311 5.82 -10.86 3.09
C LEU A 311 5.53 -11.96 2.06
N SER A 312 5.24 -11.53 0.83
CA SER A 312 5.03 -12.43 -0.30
C SER A 312 6.34 -13.04 -0.78
N VAL A 313 6.32 -14.34 -1.08
CA VAL A 313 7.48 -15.05 -1.61
C VAL A 313 7.12 -15.78 -2.90
N LEU A 314 7.85 -15.48 -3.96
CA LEU A 314 7.62 -16.00 -5.32
C LEU A 314 8.27 -17.36 -5.58
N GLY A 315 9.20 -17.84 -4.75
CA GLY A 315 9.95 -19.06 -5.01
C GLY A 315 11.19 -18.80 -5.87
N GLY A 316 12.36 -18.79 -5.21
CA GLY A 316 13.67 -18.48 -5.77
C GLY A 316 14.34 -19.62 -6.55
N LEU A 317 15.63 -19.47 -6.83
CA LEU A 317 16.39 -20.29 -7.80
C LEU A 317 16.67 -21.75 -7.37
N GLY A 318 16.20 -22.19 -6.18
CA GLY A 318 16.61 -23.45 -5.54
C GLY A 318 15.53 -24.52 -5.30
N GLY A 319 14.28 -24.31 -5.71
CA GLY A 319 13.15 -25.19 -5.40
C GLY A 319 12.06 -24.48 -4.59
N GLN A 320 10.86 -25.07 -4.53
CA GLN A 320 9.61 -24.41 -4.14
C GLN A 320 9.62 -23.88 -2.70
N TYR A 321 9.77 -22.55 -2.59
CA TYR A 321 9.71 -21.77 -1.36
C TYR A 321 8.54 -20.77 -1.39
N GLU A 322 7.66 -20.86 -2.38
CA GLU A 322 6.51 -19.99 -2.52
C GLU A 322 5.67 -20.06 -1.26
N ARG A 323 5.44 -18.91 -0.62
CA ARG A 323 4.74 -18.84 0.66
C ARG A 323 4.31 -17.42 0.97
N LEU A 324 3.49 -17.31 2.00
CA LEU A 324 3.43 -16.11 2.80
C LEU A 324 4.38 -16.28 4.00
N SER A 325 5.36 -15.39 4.12
CA SER A 325 6.19 -15.29 5.31
C SER A 325 5.58 -14.27 6.27
N VAL A 326 5.47 -14.62 7.55
CA VAL A 326 5.02 -13.72 8.62
C VAL A 326 6.22 -13.43 9.49
N MET A 327 6.78 -12.22 9.33
CA MET A 327 8.00 -11.78 10.01
C MET A 327 7.62 -11.07 11.30
N HIS A 328 7.69 -11.79 12.43
CA HIS A 328 7.35 -11.25 13.74
C HIS A 328 8.40 -10.24 14.18
N LEU A 329 7.98 -9.02 14.50
CA LEU A 329 8.89 -7.96 14.91
C LEU A 329 9.04 -7.90 16.43
N ASN A 330 10.17 -7.38 16.91
CA ASN A 330 10.27 -6.94 18.29
C ASN A 330 9.37 -5.71 18.54
N SER A 331 9.19 -5.34 19.81
CA SER A 331 8.28 -4.25 20.19
C SER A 331 8.68 -2.87 19.64
N SER A 332 9.96 -2.67 19.28
CA SER A 332 10.43 -1.45 18.63
C SER A 332 10.34 -1.47 17.10
N GLY A 333 9.96 -2.59 16.50
CA GLY A 333 9.97 -2.78 15.04
C GLY A 333 11.36 -2.90 14.41
N THR A 334 12.44 -2.88 15.18
CA THR A 334 13.81 -2.76 14.64
C THR A 334 14.49 -4.09 14.37
N ALA A 335 13.85 -5.22 14.69
CA ALA A 335 14.41 -6.54 14.46
C ALA A 335 13.31 -7.58 14.23
N VAL A 336 13.60 -8.59 13.41
CA VAL A 336 12.78 -9.79 13.24
C VAL A 336 13.13 -10.80 14.35
N LEU A 337 12.12 -11.31 15.05
CA LEU A 337 12.25 -12.33 16.08
C LEU A 337 12.10 -13.75 15.52
N SER A 338 11.16 -13.94 14.60
CA SER A 338 10.85 -15.22 13.97
C SER A 338 10.14 -15.03 12.64
N GLU A 339 10.19 -16.07 11.81
CA GLU A 339 9.45 -16.18 10.55
C GLU A 339 8.56 -17.41 10.61
N ASP A 340 7.23 -17.20 10.53
CA ASP A 340 6.30 -18.29 10.22
C ASP A 340 6.06 -18.37 8.72
N GLN A 341 5.84 -19.58 8.21
CA GLN A 341 5.70 -19.85 6.78
C GLN A 341 4.36 -20.51 6.50
N TYR A 342 3.48 -19.81 5.78
CA TYR A 342 2.13 -20.28 5.47
C TYR A 342 1.93 -20.51 3.97
N PHE A 343 0.93 -21.32 3.65
CA PHE A 343 0.39 -21.48 2.30
C PHE A 343 1.33 -22.06 1.24
N ALA A 344 2.47 -22.63 1.65
CA ALA A 344 3.40 -23.29 0.72
C ALA A 344 2.77 -24.45 -0.06
N SER A 345 1.73 -25.08 0.49
CA SER A 345 0.98 -26.14 -0.18
C SER A 345 0.16 -25.67 -1.38
N PHE A 346 0.07 -24.36 -1.66
CA PHE A 346 -0.72 -23.84 -2.77
C PHE A 346 -0.09 -24.18 -4.11
N ASN A 347 1.24 -24.38 -4.14
CA ASN A 347 1.99 -24.53 -5.38
C ASN A 347 1.71 -23.34 -6.34
N GLN A 348 1.68 -22.13 -5.75
CA GLN A 348 1.40 -20.86 -6.40
C GLN A 348 2.41 -19.84 -5.93
N ARG A 349 2.98 -19.08 -6.86
CA ARG A 349 3.90 -17.98 -6.57
C ARG A 349 3.11 -16.82 -5.97
N VAL A 350 3.46 -16.40 -4.75
CA VAL A 350 2.82 -15.27 -4.06
C VAL A 350 3.52 -13.99 -4.49
N ARG A 351 2.81 -13.13 -5.21
CA ARG A 351 3.34 -11.89 -5.77
C ARG A 351 3.21 -10.73 -4.79
N ASP A 352 2.03 -10.58 -4.22
CA ASP A 352 1.70 -9.43 -3.40
C ASP A 352 0.55 -9.72 -2.46
N VAL A 353 0.41 -8.89 -1.42
CA VAL A 353 -0.65 -8.98 -0.42
C VAL A 353 -1.19 -7.61 -0.05
N CYS A 354 -2.47 -7.54 0.31
CA CYS A 354 -3.04 -6.40 1.00
C CYS A 354 -4.01 -6.85 2.08
N VAL A 355 -4.32 -5.96 3.02
CA VAL A 355 -5.18 -6.25 4.16
C VAL A 355 -6.39 -5.32 4.12
N ASN A 356 -7.58 -5.90 4.33
CA ASN A 356 -8.78 -5.09 4.58
C ASN A 356 -8.69 -4.51 6.01
N PRO A 357 -8.70 -3.18 6.18
CA PRO A 357 -8.46 -2.54 7.48
C PRO A 357 -9.62 -2.70 8.47
N VAL A 358 -10.82 -3.03 7.99
CA VAL A 358 -12.02 -3.21 8.83
C VAL A 358 -12.12 -4.63 9.37
N THR A 359 -11.86 -5.61 8.51
CA THR A 359 -12.07 -7.04 8.84
C THR A 359 -10.79 -7.80 9.11
N GLY A 360 -9.63 -7.21 8.80
CA GLY A 360 -8.31 -7.86 8.90
C GLY A 360 -8.13 -9.03 7.94
N ALA A 361 -9.00 -9.16 6.93
CA ALA A 361 -8.88 -10.18 5.90
C ALA A 361 -7.67 -9.89 5.01
N LEU A 362 -6.91 -10.94 4.71
CA LEU A 362 -5.76 -10.89 3.82
C LEU A 362 -6.21 -11.21 2.39
N TYR A 363 -5.81 -10.40 1.43
CA TYR A 363 -5.93 -10.70 0.00
C TYR A 363 -4.54 -11.00 -0.56
N MET A 364 -4.42 -12.10 -1.29
CA MET A 364 -3.14 -12.53 -1.88
C MET A 364 -3.25 -12.60 -3.40
N ALA A 365 -2.32 -11.95 -4.09
CA ALA A 365 -2.14 -12.05 -5.53
C ALA A 365 -1.22 -13.23 -5.88
N LEU A 366 -1.74 -14.18 -6.66
CA LEU A 366 -1.07 -15.41 -7.04
C LEU A 366 -0.75 -15.42 -8.54
N ASN A 367 0.46 -15.82 -8.90
CA ASN A 367 0.95 -15.83 -10.29
C ASN A 367 1.12 -17.26 -10.84
N GLY A 368 0.24 -18.21 -10.51
CA GLY A 368 0.41 -19.59 -11.00
C GLY A 368 1.61 -20.32 -10.37
N GLY A 369 1.84 -21.55 -10.82
CA GLY A 369 2.87 -22.43 -10.24
C GLY A 369 4.27 -22.30 -10.85
N SER A 370 4.45 -21.51 -11.91
CA SER A 370 5.77 -21.36 -12.54
C SER A 370 5.97 -19.99 -13.19
N TYR A 371 7.23 -19.54 -13.24
CA TYR A 371 7.64 -18.29 -13.87
C TYR A 371 7.43 -18.29 -15.40
N PRO A 372 7.02 -17.17 -16.04
CA PRO A 372 6.75 -15.84 -15.49
C PRO A 372 5.33 -15.66 -14.93
N GLY A 373 4.56 -16.76 -14.89
CA GLY A 373 3.23 -16.81 -14.30
C GLY A 373 2.28 -17.70 -15.10
N SER A 374 2.65 -18.97 -15.27
CA SER A 374 1.79 -19.96 -15.92
C SER A 374 0.63 -20.27 -14.98
N GLY A 375 -0.53 -19.65 -15.23
CA GLY A 375 -1.67 -19.61 -14.33
C GLY A 375 -2.27 -20.97 -13.89
N PRO A 376 -3.45 -20.94 -13.25
CA PRO A 376 -4.31 -19.77 -13.09
C PRO A 376 -3.65 -18.72 -12.18
N ASN A 377 -3.73 -17.45 -12.59
CA ASN A 377 -3.44 -16.36 -11.66
C ASN A 377 -4.74 -16.00 -10.96
N GLU A 378 -4.66 -15.72 -9.67
CA GLU A 378 -5.84 -15.57 -8.82
C GLU A 378 -5.63 -14.47 -7.80
N ILE A 379 -6.71 -13.86 -7.33
CA ILE A 379 -6.74 -13.16 -6.05
C ILE A 379 -7.54 -14.04 -5.09
N LYS A 380 -6.92 -14.44 -3.97
CA LYS A 380 -7.58 -15.19 -2.89
C LYS A 380 -7.72 -14.34 -1.64
N GLU A 381 -8.80 -14.55 -0.91
CA GLU A 381 -9.05 -13.97 0.41
C GLU A 381 -8.85 -15.02 1.50
N PHE A 382 -8.25 -14.60 2.61
CA PHE A 382 -8.12 -15.38 3.85
C PHE A 382 -8.72 -14.56 4.99
N ARG A 383 -9.83 -15.04 5.54
CA ARG A 383 -10.63 -14.28 6.52
C ARG A 383 -10.89 -15.09 7.77
N ASN A 384 -10.74 -14.47 8.93
CA ASN A 384 -11.26 -15.00 10.18
C ASN A 384 -12.77 -14.67 10.28
N LEU A 385 -13.64 -15.65 10.00
CA LEU A 385 -15.09 -15.45 10.07
C LEU A 385 -15.63 -15.29 11.50
N ASN A 386 -14.84 -15.65 12.52
CA ASN A 386 -15.22 -15.44 13.93
C ASN A 386 -14.89 -14.04 14.42
N TYR A 387 -14.08 -13.26 13.68
CA TYR A 387 -13.86 -11.86 13.99
C TYR A 387 -15.04 -11.02 13.51
N VAL A 388 -15.67 -10.32 14.45
CA VAL A 388 -16.71 -9.35 14.17
C VAL A 388 -16.08 -7.98 14.38
N PRO A 389 -15.90 -7.17 13.33
CA PRO A 389 -15.44 -5.80 13.47
C PRO A 389 -16.32 -5.04 14.46
N PRO A 390 -15.76 -4.12 15.27
CA PRO A 390 -16.57 -3.19 16.04
C PRO A 390 -17.59 -2.52 15.11
N THR A 391 -18.83 -2.39 15.55
CA THR A 391 -19.82 -1.63 14.78
C THR A 391 -19.29 -0.20 14.64
N ALA A 392 -19.25 0.33 13.42
CA ALA A 392 -18.96 1.75 13.22
C ALA A 392 -20.03 2.54 13.96
N VAL A 393 -19.62 3.30 14.96
CA VAL A 393 -20.45 4.24 15.69
C VAL A 393 -20.01 5.61 15.20
N ASP A 394 -20.83 6.17 14.30
CA ASP A 394 -20.68 7.53 13.81
C ASP A 394 -20.93 8.51 14.95
N GLY A 395 -20.06 9.49 15.11
CA GLY A 395 -20.24 10.60 16.02
C GLY A 395 -18.96 11.40 16.21
N CYS A 396 -19.03 12.49 16.97
CA CYS A 396 -17.85 13.30 17.18
C CYS A 396 -16.81 12.59 18.05
N THR A 397 -15.63 12.32 17.49
CA THR A 397 -14.56 11.57 18.18
C THR A 397 -13.62 12.46 19.00
N TYR A 398 -13.75 13.79 18.90
CA TYR A 398 -12.84 14.75 19.54
C TYR A 398 -13.30 15.10 20.97
N PRO A 399 -12.56 14.74 22.03
CA PRO A 399 -12.98 14.96 23.42
C PRO A 399 -13.18 16.43 23.81
N GLY A 400 -12.64 17.37 23.03
CA GLY A 400 -12.80 18.82 23.23
C GLY A 400 -14.05 19.42 22.57
N ALA A 401 -14.80 18.64 21.79
CA ALA A 401 -16.03 19.11 21.15
C ALA A 401 -17.22 19.03 22.12
N SER A 402 -18.19 19.93 21.93
CA SER A 402 -19.41 20.02 22.76
C SER A 402 -20.36 18.84 22.57
N ASN A 403 -20.26 18.14 21.44
CA ASN A 403 -21.03 16.94 21.10
C ASN A 403 -20.15 15.68 21.03
N TYR A 404 -19.01 15.67 21.72
CA TYR A 404 -18.16 14.47 21.84
C TYR A 404 -18.98 13.24 22.23
N ASP A 405 -18.86 12.16 21.44
CA ASP A 405 -19.46 10.87 21.71
C ASP A 405 -18.35 9.87 22.08
N ALA A 406 -18.35 9.43 23.34
CA ALA A 406 -17.38 8.47 23.84
C ALA A 406 -17.56 7.05 23.28
N ALA A 407 -18.71 6.77 22.65
CA ALA A 407 -18.95 5.51 21.94
C ALA A 407 -18.56 5.61 20.46
N ALA A 408 -18.40 6.81 19.90
CA ALA A 408 -18.03 6.99 18.51
C ALA A 408 -16.62 6.48 18.24
N ASN A 409 -16.50 5.67 17.18
CA ASN A 409 -15.22 5.14 16.68
C ASN A 409 -14.97 5.52 15.22
N LEU A 410 -15.87 6.30 14.63
CA LEU A 410 -15.75 6.91 13.31
C LEU A 410 -16.24 8.36 13.40
N ASP A 411 -15.38 9.31 13.04
CA ASP A 411 -15.75 10.72 13.03
C ASP A 411 -16.67 11.02 11.85
N ASP A 412 -17.86 11.54 12.14
CA ASP A 412 -18.88 11.83 11.13
C ASP A 412 -18.84 13.29 10.64
N GLY A 413 -17.82 14.04 11.04
CA GLY A 413 -17.66 15.46 10.72
C GLY A 413 -18.64 16.38 11.44
N THR A 414 -19.43 15.88 12.40
CA THR A 414 -20.42 16.69 13.12
C THR A 414 -19.86 17.39 14.36
N CYS A 415 -18.57 17.26 14.67
CA CYS A 415 -17.96 17.86 15.85
C CYS A 415 -18.22 19.36 15.99
N LEU A 416 -18.72 19.77 17.15
CA LEU A 416 -19.08 21.14 17.49
C LEU A 416 -18.04 21.75 18.44
N PHE A 417 -17.22 22.66 17.92
CA PHE A 417 -16.22 23.39 18.66
C PHE A 417 -16.73 24.81 18.93
N ALA A 418 -17.02 25.09 20.19
CA ALA A 418 -17.50 26.39 20.62
C ALA A 418 -16.34 27.40 20.72
N GLY A 419 -16.53 28.60 20.15
CA GLY A 419 -15.56 29.67 20.19
C GLY A 419 -16.09 30.94 19.53
N CYS A 420 -15.39 32.06 19.74
CA CYS A 420 -15.79 33.30 19.11
C CYS A 420 -15.55 33.21 17.59
N LEU A 421 -16.60 33.36 16.77
CA LEU A 421 -16.49 33.30 15.30
C LEU A 421 -16.22 34.66 14.65
N ASP A 422 -16.36 35.75 15.41
CA ASP A 422 -16.03 37.09 14.93
C ASP A 422 -14.52 37.29 14.86
N SER A 423 -13.98 37.42 13.64
CA SER A 423 -12.55 37.63 13.38
C SER A 423 -12.00 38.97 13.89
N THR A 424 -12.86 39.87 14.36
CA THR A 424 -12.49 41.15 14.98
C THR A 424 -12.36 41.06 16.50
N ALA A 425 -12.79 39.96 17.12
CA ALA A 425 -12.63 39.71 18.55
C ALA A 425 -11.20 39.27 18.89
N ILE A 426 -10.70 39.69 20.05
CA ILE A 426 -9.35 39.30 20.53
C ILE A 426 -9.26 37.82 20.90
N ASN A 427 -10.39 37.16 21.17
CA ASN A 427 -10.46 35.72 21.45
C ASN A 427 -11.10 34.94 20.30
N TYR A 428 -11.04 35.45 19.07
CA TYR A 428 -11.44 34.73 17.86
C TYR A 428 -10.77 33.33 17.78
N ILE A 429 -11.56 32.31 17.45
CA ILE A 429 -11.09 30.93 17.29
C ILE A 429 -11.35 30.47 15.86
N ALA A 430 -10.29 30.42 15.05
CA ALA A 430 -10.39 30.11 13.61
C ALA A 430 -10.95 28.72 13.26
N TRP A 431 -10.92 27.78 14.20
CA TRP A 431 -11.41 26.41 14.05
C TRP A 431 -12.74 26.16 14.78
N ALA A 432 -13.29 27.17 15.47
CA ALA A 432 -14.63 27.05 16.04
C ALA A 432 -15.67 27.05 14.91
N ASN A 433 -16.71 26.25 15.09
CA ASN A 433 -17.85 26.16 14.17
C ASN A 433 -19.20 26.37 14.88
N VAL A 434 -19.16 26.67 16.17
CA VAL A 434 -20.29 27.10 16.99
C VAL A 434 -19.88 28.40 17.70
N GLU A 435 -20.69 29.45 17.55
CA GLU A 435 -20.48 30.73 18.24
C GLU A 435 -20.63 30.54 19.74
N SER A 436 -19.67 31.06 20.51
CA SER A 436 -19.78 31.19 21.96
C SER A 436 -20.16 32.64 22.33
N ASP A 437 -21.10 32.82 23.25
CA ASP A 437 -21.60 34.13 23.72
C ASP A 437 -20.54 34.96 24.52
N ASN A 438 -19.25 34.76 24.27
CA ASN A 438 -18.14 35.32 25.02
C ASN A 438 -17.05 35.98 24.15
N CYS A 439 -17.37 36.41 22.92
CA CYS A 439 -16.47 37.24 22.12
C CYS A 439 -16.01 38.48 22.91
N ILE A 440 -14.70 38.63 23.06
CA ILE A 440 -14.05 39.76 23.71
C ILE A 440 -13.49 40.65 22.62
N TYR A 441 -13.76 41.95 22.68
CA TYR A 441 -13.21 42.92 21.74
C TYR A 441 -12.19 43.79 22.49
N ALA A 442 -11.10 44.17 21.81
CA ALA A 442 -10.20 45.16 22.37
C ALA A 442 -10.97 46.48 22.54
N SER A 443 -10.83 47.12 23.69
CA SER A 443 -11.24 48.52 23.85
C SER A 443 -10.52 49.34 22.77
N LEU A 444 -11.27 50.14 22.01
CA LEU A 444 -10.80 50.81 20.80
C LEU A 444 -9.79 51.94 21.06
N CYS A 445 -9.52 52.31 22.31
CA CYS A 445 -8.66 53.43 22.66
C CYS A 445 -7.87 53.14 23.95
N PRO A 446 -6.63 52.65 23.88
CA PRO A 446 -5.72 52.61 25.05
C PRO A 446 -5.52 53.99 25.70
N GLU A 447 -5.76 55.06 24.93
CA GLU A 447 -5.67 56.47 25.34
C GLU A 447 -6.97 57.04 25.91
N ASP A 448 -8.06 56.27 25.94
CA ASP A 448 -9.30 56.60 26.65
C ASP A 448 -9.16 56.10 28.10
N VAL A 449 -8.63 56.98 28.95
CA VAL A 449 -8.16 56.61 30.29
C VAL A 449 -9.31 56.63 31.29
N ASP A 450 -10.39 57.35 31.01
CA ASP A 450 -11.62 57.30 31.82
C ASP A 450 -12.68 56.32 31.30
N SER A 451 -12.42 55.66 30.17
CA SER A 451 -13.26 54.63 29.56
C SER A 451 -14.67 55.15 29.22
N ASP A 452 -14.79 56.43 28.87
CA ASP A 452 -16.06 57.03 28.46
C ASP A 452 -16.40 56.78 26.97
N GLY A 453 -15.47 56.16 26.23
CA GLY A 453 -15.60 55.81 24.82
C GLY A 453 -15.08 56.90 23.86
N ALA A 454 -14.46 57.98 24.36
CA ALA A 454 -13.91 59.05 23.55
C ALA A 454 -12.56 59.57 24.08
N VAL A 455 -11.55 59.69 23.20
CA VAL A 455 -10.28 60.34 23.59
C VAL A 455 -10.46 61.86 23.53
N THR A 456 -10.56 62.49 24.69
CA THR A 456 -10.80 63.93 24.85
C THR A 456 -9.66 64.61 25.63
N VAL A 457 -9.81 65.93 25.86
CA VAL A 457 -8.87 66.68 26.72
C VAL A 457 -8.92 66.18 28.17
N THR A 458 -10.04 65.59 28.59
CA THR A 458 -10.20 65.01 29.93
C THR A 458 -9.19 63.88 30.15
N ASP A 459 -9.05 62.98 29.17
CA ASP A 459 -8.06 61.90 29.20
C ASP A 459 -6.63 62.41 29.27
N LEU A 460 -6.31 63.43 28.46
CA LEU A 460 -5.00 64.05 28.48
C LEU A 460 -4.68 64.67 29.86
N LEU A 461 -5.68 65.28 30.51
CA LEU A 461 -5.51 65.84 31.85
C LEU A 461 -5.33 64.75 32.91
N LEU A 462 -6.01 63.61 32.80
CA LEU A 462 -5.83 62.45 33.67
C LEU A 462 -4.43 61.86 33.51
N ILE A 463 -3.95 61.68 32.28
CA ILE A 463 -2.59 61.20 31.97
C ILE A 463 -1.54 62.16 32.54
N LEU A 464 -1.69 63.47 32.30
CA LEU A 464 -0.74 64.47 32.82
C LEU A 464 -0.77 64.57 34.35
N GLY A 465 -1.93 64.38 34.97
CA GLY A 465 -2.07 64.35 36.43
C GLY A 465 -1.37 63.15 37.08
N ALA A 466 -1.30 62.02 36.36
CA ALA A 466 -0.58 60.83 36.80
C ALA A 466 0.91 60.82 36.39
N PHE A 467 1.35 61.76 35.53
CA PHE A 467 2.70 61.76 34.98
C PHE A 467 3.77 61.93 36.07
N GLY A 468 4.62 60.91 36.23
CA GLY A 468 5.68 60.88 37.25
C GLY A 468 5.25 60.28 38.60
N GLN A 469 4.01 59.81 38.73
CA GLN A 469 3.60 58.96 39.86
C GLN A 469 4.18 57.55 39.66
N PHE A 470 4.69 56.93 40.72
CA PHE A 470 5.09 55.53 40.68
C PHE A 470 3.86 54.65 40.94
N CYS A 471 3.56 53.74 40.02
CA CYS A 471 2.58 52.69 40.24
C CYS A 471 3.11 51.75 41.34
N SER A 472 2.34 51.56 42.43
CA SER A 472 2.64 50.56 43.47
C SER A 472 2.17 49.19 43.07
#